data_AF-A0A6P3XHC4-F1
#
_entry.id   AF-A0A6P3XHC4-F1
#
_cell.length_a   1.000
_cell.length_b   1.000
_cell.length_c   1.000
_cell.angle_alpha   90.00
_cell.angle_beta   90.00
_cell.angle_gamma   90.00
#
_symmetry.space_group_name_H-M   'P 1'
#
loop_
_entity.id
_entity.type
_entity.pdbx_description
1 polymer ?
#
loop_
_entity_poly.entity_id
_entity_poly.type
_entity_poly.pdbx_seq_one_letter_code
_entity_poly.pdbx_strand_id
1 'polypeptide(L)'
;MTYILNIEGEPIFDDRIVKIESHTYNPYDNTTLGYSDEIRIPMQQQDLYTLPCVSYLYAEGKIIAQATAENVAVTLENNCVAFMFDEIRYELDGVEIDHNRNVRITSTVKNYVSLSSYKIVGMKNAAWDTINAHSTDGYFNFCVPFSMLLGFCEDCRRIVINARHELILIRSRSDNNGLRGSLTLEPK
;
A
#
# COMPACT_ATOMS: atom_id res chain seq x y z
N MET A 1 -26.23 -8.04 -22.96
CA MET A 1 -27.37 -7.87 -22.03
C MET A 1 -27.26 -6.47 -21.45
N THR A 2 -28.18 -5.58 -21.80
CA THR A 2 -28.16 -4.16 -21.40
C THR A 2 -28.89 -4.03 -20.06
N TYR A 3 -28.14 -3.76 -18.99
CA TYR A 3 -28.73 -3.45 -17.68
C TYR A 3 -29.27 -2.02 -17.71
N ILE A 4 -30.55 -1.86 -18.05
CA ILE A 4 -31.25 -0.58 -17.93
C ILE A 4 -31.58 -0.39 -16.45
N LEU A 5 -31.02 0.65 -15.83
CA LEU A 5 -31.29 1.01 -14.45
C LEU A 5 -32.76 1.45 -14.31
N ASN A 6 -33.59 0.64 -13.63
CA ASN A 6 -34.96 0.99 -13.33
C ASN A 6 -35.05 1.65 -11.94
N ILE A 7 -35.20 2.98 -11.92
CA ILE A 7 -35.25 3.79 -10.69
C ILE A 7 -36.60 3.64 -9.97
N GLU A 8 -37.65 3.24 -10.69
CA GLU A 8 -39.01 3.05 -10.15
C GLU A 8 -39.28 1.61 -9.69
N GLY A 9 -38.36 0.69 -9.92
CA GLY A 9 -38.48 -0.70 -9.47
C GLY A 9 -38.42 -0.81 -7.95
N GLU A 10 -39.12 -1.79 -7.39
CA GLU A 10 -39.00 -2.10 -5.96
C GLU A 10 -37.55 -2.43 -5.60
N PRO A 11 -37.03 -1.94 -4.46
CA PRO A 11 -35.67 -2.23 -4.03
C PRO A 11 -35.51 -3.73 -3.77
N ILE A 12 -34.55 -4.34 -4.47
CA ILE A 12 -34.16 -5.73 -4.22
C ILE A 12 -33.08 -5.72 -3.16
N PHE A 13 -33.38 -6.30 -2.00
CA PHE A 13 -32.41 -6.49 -0.92
C PHE A 13 -31.74 -7.86 -1.09
N ASP A 14 -30.40 -7.87 -1.14
CA ASP A 14 -29.58 -9.09 -1.16
C ASP A 14 -28.81 -9.19 0.16
N ASP A 15 -29.28 -10.04 1.06
CA ASP A 15 -28.71 -10.23 2.41
C ASP A 15 -27.63 -11.32 2.46
N ARG A 16 -27.08 -11.75 1.31
CA ARG A 16 -26.05 -12.82 1.29
C ARG A 16 -24.75 -12.43 1.98
N ILE A 17 -24.39 -11.14 1.99
CA ILE A 17 -23.22 -10.60 2.68
C ILE A 17 -23.70 -9.56 3.67
N VAL A 18 -23.72 -9.93 4.95
CA VAL A 18 -24.28 -9.09 6.02
C VAL A 18 -23.21 -8.21 6.68
N LYS A 19 -21.92 -8.59 6.56
CA LYS A 19 -20.82 -7.91 7.26
C LYS A 19 -19.50 -8.03 6.51
N ILE A 20 -18.68 -6.99 6.62
CA ILE A 20 -17.26 -6.99 6.26
C ILE A 20 -16.44 -6.64 7.51
N GLU A 21 -15.32 -7.32 7.70
CA GLU A 21 -14.41 -7.12 8.83
C GLU A 21 -12.97 -7.03 8.34
N SER A 22 -12.16 -6.18 8.99
CA SER A 22 -10.74 -6.06 8.72
C SER A 22 -9.95 -6.92 9.70
N HIS A 23 -8.98 -7.68 9.18
CA HIS A 23 -8.10 -8.53 9.95
C HIS A 23 -6.64 -8.16 9.66
N THR A 24 -5.82 -8.08 10.70
CA THR A 24 -4.39 -7.76 10.59
C THR A 24 -3.58 -9.04 10.47
N TYR A 25 -2.67 -9.07 9.49
CA TYR A 25 -1.71 -10.15 9.29
C TYR A 25 -0.31 -9.55 9.32
N ASN A 26 0.59 -10.15 10.09
CA ASN A 26 1.96 -9.68 10.27
C ASN A 26 2.94 -10.52 9.42
N PRO A 27 4.15 -10.02 9.16
CA PRO A 27 5.22 -10.83 8.60
C PRO A 27 5.52 -12.06 9.47
N TYR A 28 6.20 -13.06 8.90
CA TYR A 28 6.69 -14.20 9.71
C TYR A 28 7.57 -13.73 10.88
N ASP A 29 7.49 -14.42 12.02
CA ASP A 29 8.18 -14.02 13.27
C ASP A 29 9.70 -13.82 13.13
N ASN A 30 10.34 -14.52 12.20
CA ASN A 30 11.79 -14.44 11.98
C ASN A 30 12.19 -13.46 10.86
N THR A 31 11.24 -12.66 10.35
CA THR A 31 11.49 -11.75 9.23
C THR A 31 12.27 -10.54 9.71
N THR A 32 13.46 -10.32 9.15
CA THR A 32 14.16 -9.05 9.31
C THR A 32 13.57 -8.02 8.35
N LEU A 33 13.43 -6.78 8.81
CA LEU A 33 12.99 -5.65 7.97
C LEU A 33 14.19 -4.86 7.46
N GLY A 34 15.35 -5.48 7.24
CA GLY A 34 16.56 -4.85 6.75
C GLY A 34 16.52 -4.51 5.26
N TYR A 35 17.48 -3.72 4.80
CA TYR A 35 17.56 -3.34 3.38
C TYR A 35 17.84 -4.55 2.49
N SER A 36 17.11 -4.65 1.37
CA SER A 36 17.13 -5.80 0.45
C SER A 36 16.54 -7.10 1.01
N ASP A 37 15.98 -7.09 2.23
CA ASP A 37 15.35 -8.27 2.79
C ASP A 37 14.03 -8.58 2.09
N GLU A 38 13.73 -9.87 2.00
CA GLU A 38 12.42 -10.36 1.60
C GLU A 38 11.51 -10.44 2.82
N ILE A 39 10.39 -9.73 2.75
CA ILE A 39 9.37 -9.67 3.78
C ILE A 39 8.15 -10.41 3.26
N ARG A 40 7.72 -11.46 3.98
CA ARG A 40 6.57 -12.28 3.61
C ARG A 40 5.48 -12.17 4.66
N ILE A 41 4.28 -11.80 4.23
CA ILE A 41 3.09 -11.69 5.06
C ILE A 41 2.10 -12.76 4.62
N PRO A 42 1.98 -13.87 5.37
CA PRO A 42 1.09 -14.95 5.02
C PRO A 42 -0.32 -14.75 5.61
N MET A 43 -1.35 -15.13 4.86
CA MET A 43 -2.71 -15.28 5.38
C MET A 43 -3.06 -16.77 5.34
N GLN A 44 -2.82 -17.47 6.46
CA GLN A 44 -2.83 -18.94 6.51
C GLN A 44 -4.16 -19.55 6.97
N GLN A 45 -5.21 -18.74 7.15
CA GLN A 45 -6.51 -19.24 7.61
C GLN A 45 -7.23 -19.95 6.45
N GLN A 46 -7.27 -21.27 6.54
CA GLN A 46 -8.17 -22.10 5.76
C GLN A 46 -9.61 -21.71 6.13
N ASP A 47 -10.52 -21.67 5.15
CA ASP A 47 -11.92 -21.23 5.27
C ASP A 47 -12.16 -19.71 5.36
N LEU A 48 -11.19 -18.88 4.96
CA LEU A 48 -11.36 -17.42 4.89
C LEU A 48 -11.97 -16.97 3.55
N TYR A 49 -12.91 -16.04 3.64
CA TYR A 49 -13.46 -15.29 2.51
C TYR A 49 -12.78 -13.92 2.48
N THR A 50 -11.86 -13.71 1.54
CA THR A 50 -11.08 -12.47 1.47
C THR A 50 -11.53 -11.63 0.30
N LEU A 51 -11.41 -10.31 0.43
CA LEU A 51 -11.68 -9.37 -0.64
C LEU A 51 -10.42 -8.51 -0.89
N PRO A 52 -9.45 -9.01 -1.69
CA PRO A 52 -8.15 -8.35 -1.85
C PRO A 52 -8.24 -6.90 -2.34
N CYS A 53 -9.28 -6.54 -3.10
CA CYS A 53 -9.43 -5.19 -3.64
C CYS A 53 -9.74 -4.10 -2.60
N VAL A 54 -10.13 -4.49 -1.38
CA VAL A 54 -10.32 -3.56 -0.26
C VAL A 54 -9.23 -3.69 0.80
N SER A 55 -8.27 -4.59 0.60
CA SER A 55 -7.12 -4.77 1.48
C SER A 55 -6.10 -3.64 1.29
N TYR A 56 -5.30 -3.41 2.32
CA TYR A 56 -4.27 -2.38 2.34
C TYR A 56 -3.02 -2.88 3.06
N LEU A 57 -1.87 -2.34 2.65
CA LEU A 57 -0.60 -2.48 3.34
C LEU A 57 -0.56 -1.44 4.46
N TYR A 58 -0.50 -1.89 5.70
CA TYR A 58 -0.22 -1.02 6.84
C TYR A 58 1.29 -0.93 7.06
N ALA A 59 1.82 0.29 7.12
CA ALA A 59 3.22 0.55 7.39
C ALA A 59 3.34 1.63 8.46
N GLU A 60 4.14 1.36 9.49
CA GLU A 60 4.48 2.31 10.53
C GLU A 60 5.99 2.39 10.70
N GLY A 61 6.45 3.54 11.17
CA GLY A 61 7.88 3.75 11.34
C GLY A 61 8.21 5.06 12.01
N LYS A 62 9.52 5.27 12.18
CA LYS A 62 10.08 6.50 12.72
C LYS A 62 11.20 7.00 11.83
N ILE A 63 11.11 8.26 11.44
CA ILE A 63 12.18 8.98 10.75
C ILE A 63 13.25 9.30 11.79
N ILE A 64 14.45 8.76 11.59
CA ILE A 64 15.63 9.07 12.40
C ILE A 64 16.50 10.00 11.57
N ALA A 65 16.30 11.31 11.71
CA ALA A 65 17.20 12.29 11.11
C ALA A 65 18.50 12.34 11.95
N GLN A 66 19.65 12.09 11.33
CA GLN A 66 20.93 12.43 11.96
C GLN A 66 21.01 13.96 12.05
N ALA A 67 21.12 14.47 13.27
CA ALA A 67 21.30 15.88 13.56
C ALA A 67 22.63 16.36 12.97
N THR A 68 22.63 16.69 11.69
CA THR A 68 23.78 17.29 11.00
C THR A 68 23.27 18.51 10.26
N ALA A 69 23.66 19.66 10.79
CA ALA A 69 23.25 21.03 10.45
C ALA A 69 21.84 21.43 10.90
N GLU A 70 21.79 22.50 11.68
CA GLU A 70 20.58 23.21 12.08
C GLU A 70 19.67 23.46 10.86
N ASN A 71 18.38 23.09 11.00
CA ASN A 71 17.26 23.44 10.11
C ASN A 71 16.97 22.62 8.84
N VAL A 72 17.52 21.41 8.65
CA VAL A 72 17.03 20.52 7.57
C VAL A 72 15.81 19.74 8.04
N ALA A 73 14.61 20.28 7.79
CA ALA A 73 13.36 19.55 7.98
C ALA A 73 13.25 18.46 6.90
N VAL A 74 13.51 17.20 7.27
CA VAL A 74 13.24 16.03 6.41
C VAL A 74 11.76 15.73 6.46
N THR A 75 11.09 15.71 5.31
CA THR A 75 9.68 15.32 5.20
C THR A 75 9.52 14.04 4.42
N LEU A 76 8.37 13.37 4.56
CA LEU A 76 8.05 12.21 3.72
C LEU A 76 7.67 12.69 2.32
N GLU A 77 8.23 12.06 1.30
CA GLU A 77 7.82 12.28 -0.09
C GLU A 77 6.41 11.73 -0.33
N ASN A 78 5.79 12.19 -1.40
CA ASN A 78 4.57 11.55 -1.89
C ASN A 78 4.88 10.07 -2.21
N ASN A 79 3.93 9.19 -1.87
CA ASN A 79 4.02 7.76 -2.06
C ASN A 79 5.18 7.10 -1.28
N CYS A 80 5.64 7.71 -0.18
CA CYS A 80 6.85 7.28 0.56
C CYS A 80 6.87 5.79 0.93
N VAL A 81 5.72 5.20 1.28
CA VAL A 81 5.63 3.77 1.62
C VAL A 81 5.96 2.89 0.42
N ALA A 82 5.47 3.23 -0.77
CA ALA A 82 5.81 2.50 -1.99
C ALA A 82 7.31 2.63 -2.32
N PHE A 83 7.96 3.75 -1.95
CA PHE A 83 9.40 3.93 -2.09
C PHE A 83 10.24 3.06 -1.15
N MET A 84 9.67 2.52 -0.08
CA MET A 84 10.37 1.59 0.83
C MET A 84 10.56 0.20 0.23
N PHE A 85 9.88 -0.12 -0.87
CA PHE A 85 9.92 -1.44 -1.50
C PHE A 85 10.35 -1.35 -2.97
N ASP A 86 11.30 -2.18 -3.37
CA ASP A 86 11.66 -2.32 -4.78
C ASP A 86 10.64 -3.20 -5.52
N GLU A 87 10.21 -4.29 -4.87
CA GLU A 87 9.32 -5.30 -5.45
C GLU A 87 8.15 -5.63 -4.51
N ILE A 88 6.98 -5.90 -5.11
CA ILE A 88 5.81 -6.50 -4.47
C ILE A 88 5.32 -7.65 -5.33
N ARG A 89 4.99 -8.77 -4.70
CA ARG A 89 4.39 -9.94 -5.32
C ARG A 89 3.20 -10.41 -4.50
N TYR A 90 2.17 -10.83 -5.19
CA TYR A 90 0.97 -11.39 -4.59
C TYR A 90 0.78 -12.81 -5.10
N GLU A 91 0.83 -13.77 -4.19
CA GLU A 91 0.69 -15.19 -4.48
C GLU A 91 -0.61 -15.74 -3.89
N LEU A 92 -1.31 -16.57 -4.68
CA LEU A 92 -2.43 -17.39 -4.23
C LEU A 92 -2.05 -18.86 -4.39
N ASP A 93 -2.11 -19.63 -3.31
CA ASP A 93 -1.72 -21.05 -3.26
C ASP A 93 -0.31 -21.32 -3.84
N GLY A 94 0.60 -20.36 -3.64
CA GLY A 94 1.97 -20.41 -4.15
C GLY A 94 2.12 -20.10 -5.65
N VAL A 95 1.06 -19.64 -6.30
CA VAL A 95 1.07 -19.15 -7.68
C VAL A 95 1.10 -17.63 -7.69
N GLU A 96 2.09 -17.04 -8.37
CA GLU A 96 2.16 -15.61 -8.60
C GLU A 96 0.96 -15.13 -9.44
N ILE A 97 0.12 -14.29 -8.83
CA ILE A 97 -1.05 -13.69 -9.48
C ILE A 97 -0.71 -12.31 -10.03
N ASP A 98 0.11 -11.57 -9.31
CA ASP A 98 0.56 -10.24 -9.70
C ASP A 98 1.92 -9.95 -9.10
N HIS A 99 2.72 -9.19 -9.84
CA HIS A 99 4.10 -8.89 -9.51
C HIS A 99 4.49 -7.57 -10.16
N ASN A 100 5.02 -6.68 -9.31
CA ASN A 100 5.54 -5.40 -9.72
C ASN A 100 6.95 -5.21 -9.14
N ARG A 101 7.95 -5.21 -10.02
CA ARG A 101 9.38 -5.07 -9.69
C ARG A 101 9.86 -3.62 -9.55
N ASN A 102 9.00 -2.65 -9.80
CA ASN A 102 9.31 -1.22 -9.71
C ASN A 102 8.16 -0.49 -9.02
N VAL A 103 7.74 -1.00 -7.86
CA VAL A 103 6.55 -0.53 -7.11
C VAL A 103 6.52 0.98 -7.01
N ARG A 104 7.65 1.57 -6.61
CA ARG A 104 7.82 3.01 -6.47
C ARG A 104 7.39 3.82 -7.69
N ILE A 105 7.98 3.54 -8.86
CA ILE A 105 7.79 4.35 -10.06
C ILE A 105 6.44 4.05 -10.70
N THR A 106 6.08 2.78 -10.78
CA THR A 106 4.85 2.34 -11.44
C THR A 106 3.61 2.84 -10.71
N SER A 107 3.53 2.67 -9.39
CA SER A 107 2.41 3.18 -8.58
C SER A 107 2.35 4.71 -8.62
N THR A 108 3.50 5.40 -8.61
CA THR A 108 3.54 6.87 -8.69
C THR A 108 2.96 7.37 -10.03
N VAL A 109 3.46 6.85 -11.15
CA VAL A 109 3.00 7.25 -12.50
C VAL A 109 1.52 6.90 -12.68
N LYS A 110 1.12 5.67 -12.31
CA LYS A 110 -0.27 5.23 -12.37
C LYS A 110 -1.17 6.15 -11.57
N ASN A 111 -0.83 6.44 -10.31
CA ASN A 111 -1.68 7.25 -9.44
C ASN A 111 -1.77 8.70 -9.92
N TYR A 112 -0.70 9.30 -10.46
CA TYR A 112 -0.78 10.62 -11.06
C TYR A 112 -1.70 10.68 -12.28
N VAL A 113 -1.77 9.62 -13.08
CA VAL A 113 -2.60 9.57 -14.30
C VAL A 113 -4.05 9.17 -13.99
N SER A 114 -4.25 8.24 -13.06
CA SER A 114 -5.55 7.60 -12.82
C SER A 114 -6.37 8.25 -11.70
N LEU A 115 -5.74 8.96 -10.76
CA LEU A 115 -6.46 9.61 -9.67
C LEU A 115 -6.92 11.01 -10.07
N SER A 116 -8.20 11.29 -9.83
CA SER A 116 -8.68 12.67 -9.90
C SER A 116 -8.10 13.51 -8.76
N SER A 117 -7.99 14.83 -8.97
CA SER A 117 -7.54 15.77 -7.94
C SER A 117 -8.29 15.61 -6.62
N TYR A 118 -9.60 15.37 -6.68
CA TYR A 118 -10.43 15.10 -5.49
C TYR A 118 -10.02 13.81 -4.76
N LYS A 119 -9.73 12.73 -5.49
CA LYS A 119 -9.31 11.46 -4.87
C LYS A 119 -7.94 11.58 -4.20
N ILE A 120 -6.99 12.30 -4.80
CA ILE A 120 -5.65 12.51 -4.24
C ILE A 120 -5.74 13.19 -2.86
N VAL A 121 -6.59 14.21 -2.70
CA VAL A 121 -6.78 14.90 -1.41
C VAL A 121 -7.31 13.96 -0.32
N GLY A 122 -8.13 12.98 -0.70
CA GLY A 122 -8.64 11.95 0.20
C GLY A 122 -7.64 10.83 0.53
N MET A 123 -6.47 10.81 -0.12
CA MET A 123 -5.50 9.70 -0.04
C MET A 123 -4.31 9.98 0.89
N LYS A 124 -4.45 10.92 1.82
CA LYS A 124 -3.41 11.23 2.83
C LYS A 124 -2.97 10.02 3.65
N ASN A 125 -3.91 9.13 3.96
CA ASN A 125 -3.64 7.89 4.68
C ASN A 125 -2.77 6.90 3.87
N ALA A 126 -2.70 7.04 2.55
CA ALA A 126 -1.89 6.22 1.66
C ALA A 126 -0.56 6.91 1.28
N ALA A 127 -0.11 7.88 2.08
CA ALA A 127 1.05 8.70 1.81
C ALA A 127 0.97 9.56 0.53
N TRP A 128 -0.22 9.98 0.11
CA TRP A 128 -0.39 10.97 -0.98
C TRP A 128 -0.76 12.34 -0.44
N ASP A 129 -0.28 13.41 -1.09
CA ASP A 129 -0.45 14.79 -0.58
C ASP A 129 0.15 14.94 0.83
N THR A 130 1.34 14.36 1.05
CA THR A 130 2.10 14.42 2.31
C THR A 130 2.83 15.76 2.48
N ILE A 131 2.55 16.73 1.63
CA ILE A 131 3.10 18.07 1.71
C ILE A 131 2.69 18.64 3.08
N ASN A 132 3.69 18.87 3.94
CA ASN A 132 3.55 19.30 5.34
C ASN A 132 3.13 18.22 6.36
N ALA A 133 3.21 16.93 6.03
CA ALA A 133 3.10 15.85 7.01
C ALA A 133 4.36 15.83 7.90
N HIS A 134 4.37 16.70 8.91
CA HIS A 134 5.43 16.77 9.91
C HIS A 134 4.94 16.09 11.17
N SER A 135 5.57 14.97 11.54
CA SER A 135 5.53 14.51 12.92
C SER A 135 6.69 15.15 13.65
N THR A 136 6.38 15.91 14.70
CA THR A 136 7.36 16.58 15.57
C THR A 136 8.28 15.59 16.29
N ASP A 137 7.83 14.35 16.42
CA ASP A 137 8.49 13.21 17.07
C ASP A 137 9.04 12.18 16.06
N GLY A 138 8.84 12.42 14.75
CA GLY A 138 9.32 11.61 13.64
C GLY A 138 8.53 10.33 13.34
N TYR A 139 7.45 10.02 14.07
CA TYR A 139 6.64 8.83 13.83
C TYR A 139 5.62 9.02 12.71
N PHE A 140 5.37 7.96 11.95
CA PHE A 140 4.32 7.94 10.94
C PHE A 140 3.64 6.57 10.89
N ASN A 141 2.40 6.56 10.41
CA ASN A 141 1.72 5.36 9.97
C ASN A 141 0.89 5.66 8.73
N PHE A 142 0.72 4.66 7.88
CA PHE A 142 -0.03 4.74 6.64
C PHE A 142 -0.74 3.43 6.35
N CYS A 143 -1.89 3.54 5.70
CA CYS A 143 -2.64 2.43 5.10
C CYS A 143 -2.66 2.64 3.58
N VAL A 144 -1.84 1.89 2.85
CA VAL A 144 -1.75 1.98 1.38
C VAL A 144 -2.64 0.91 0.74
N PRO A 145 -3.72 1.26 0.05
CA PRO A 145 -4.57 0.30 -0.63
C PRO A 145 -3.79 -0.58 -1.62
N PHE A 146 -4.03 -1.89 -1.61
CA PHE A 146 -3.36 -2.81 -2.54
C PHE A 146 -3.67 -2.49 -4.00
N SER A 147 -4.86 -1.94 -4.29
CA SER A 147 -5.23 -1.48 -5.64
C SER A 147 -4.32 -0.40 -6.21
N MET A 148 -3.51 0.29 -5.39
CA MET A 148 -2.50 1.23 -5.87
C MET A 148 -1.19 0.55 -6.26
N LEU A 149 -0.90 -0.60 -5.66
CA LEU A 149 0.38 -1.29 -5.78
C LEU A 149 0.31 -2.46 -6.78
N LEU A 150 -0.84 -3.12 -6.84
CA LEU A 150 -1.13 -4.35 -7.59
C LEU A 150 -2.35 -4.13 -8.49
N GLY A 151 -2.23 -4.51 -9.77
CA GLY A 151 -3.32 -4.48 -10.74
C GLY A 151 -4.41 -5.52 -10.43
N PHE A 152 -4.03 -6.70 -9.93
CA PHE A 152 -5.01 -7.71 -9.49
C PHE A 152 -5.99 -7.15 -8.45
N CYS A 153 -5.48 -6.41 -7.46
CA CYS A 153 -6.30 -5.79 -6.43
C CYS A 153 -7.08 -4.56 -6.92
N GLU A 154 -6.74 -3.98 -8.07
CA GLU A 154 -7.51 -2.91 -8.68
C GLU A 154 -8.72 -3.45 -9.47
N ASP A 155 -8.48 -4.50 -10.26
CA ASP A 155 -9.45 -5.01 -11.24
C ASP A 155 -10.33 -6.12 -10.67
N CYS A 156 -9.79 -6.97 -9.79
CA CYS A 156 -10.52 -8.12 -9.26
C CYS A 156 -11.36 -7.75 -8.05
N ARG A 157 -12.64 -7.42 -8.29
CA ARG A 157 -13.63 -7.13 -7.23
C ARG A 157 -14.40 -8.38 -6.76
N ARG A 158 -13.75 -9.53 -6.78
CA ARG A 158 -14.36 -10.80 -6.38
C ARG A 158 -13.78 -11.28 -5.06
N ILE A 159 -14.63 -11.93 -4.27
CA ILE A 159 -14.22 -12.62 -3.06
C ILE A 159 -13.37 -13.84 -3.48
N VAL A 160 -12.21 -13.98 -2.87
CA VAL A 160 -11.37 -15.17 -2.97
C VAL A 160 -11.70 -16.07 -1.79
N ILE A 161 -11.92 -17.35 -2.07
CA ILE A 161 -12.43 -18.32 -1.11
C ILE A 161 -11.41 -19.46 -1.02
N ASN A 162 -11.04 -19.84 0.20
CA ASN A 162 -10.23 -21.03 0.49
C ASN A 162 -8.88 -21.08 -0.23
N ALA A 163 -8.28 -19.92 -0.51
CA ALA A 163 -6.92 -19.82 -1.04
C ALA A 163 -5.97 -19.35 0.06
N ARG A 164 -4.76 -19.90 0.09
CA ARG A 164 -3.66 -19.33 0.87
C ARG A 164 -3.17 -18.08 0.16
N HIS A 165 -3.15 -16.96 0.87
CA HIS A 165 -2.58 -15.72 0.34
C HIS A 165 -1.19 -15.48 0.91
N GLU A 166 -0.29 -14.97 0.08
CA GLU A 166 1.03 -14.52 0.52
C GLU A 166 1.37 -13.21 -0.19
N LEU A 167 1.59 -12.16 0.61
CA LEU A 167 2.16 -10.91 0.12
C LEU A 167 3.66 -10.95 0.35
N ILE A 168 4.43 -10.75 -0.70
CA ILE A 168 5.89 -10.76 -0.66
C ILE A 168 6.37 -9.37 -1.07
N LEU A 169 7.27 -8.80 -0.28
CA LEU A 169 7.84 -7.48 -0.48
C LEU A 169 9.36 -7.59 -0.45
N ILE A 170 10.06 -6.92 -1.35
CA ILE A 170 11.52 -6.77 -1.27
C ILE A 170 11.79 -5.34 -0.81
N ARG A 171 12.35 -5.18 0.40
CA ARG A 171 12.68 -3.85 0.92
C ARG A 171 13.75 -3.21 0.05
N SER A 172 13.59 -1.92 -0.26
CA SER A 172 14.56 -1.20 -1.07
C SER A 172 15.92 -1.14 -0.39
N ARG A 173 16.98 -0.85 -1.16
CA ARG A 173 18.35 -0.74 -0.65
C ARG A 173 18.60 0.52 0.17
N SER A 174 17.66 1.48 0.12
CA SER A 174 17.74 2.77 0.80
C SER A 174 16.35 3.39 0.89
N ASP A 175 16.06 4.08 1.99
CA ASP A 175 14.82 4.82 2.18
C ASP A 175 14.88 6.26 1.62
N ASN A 176 16.02 6.69 1.06
CA ASN A 176 16.26 8.08 0.65
C ASN A 176 15.24 8.60 -0.37
N ASN A 177 14.72 7.75 -1.24
CA ASN A 177 13.73 8.14 -2.25
C ASN A 177 12.33 8.37 -1.67
N GLY A 178 12.08 7.90 -0.44
CA GLY A 178 10.83 8.17 0.29
C GLY A 178 10.90 9.42 1.16
N LEU A 179 12.04 10.13 1.14
CA LEU A 179 12.32 11.29 1.98
C LEU A 179 12.65 12.52 1.12
N ARG A 180 12.13 13.66 1.53
CA ARG A 180 12.38 14.97 0.94
C ARG A 180 13.26 15.77 1.88
N GLY A 181 14.47 16.11 1.45
CA GLY A 181 15.38 17.02 2.15
C GLY A 181 15.45 18.39 1.47
N SER A 182 15.86 19.42 2.22
CA SER A 182 16.27 20.68 1.58
C SER A 182 17.55 20.45 0.76
N LEU A 183 17.54 20.88 -0.51
CA LEU A 183 18.57 20.72 -1.54
C LEU A 183 19.95 21.37 -1.26
N THR A 184 20.39 21.45 0.00
CA THR A 184 21.71 22.01 0.34
C THR A 184 22.67 20.93 0.82
N LEU A 185 22.85 19.89 0.02
CA LEU A 185 24.07 19.08 0.02
C LEU A 185 24.31 18.62 -1.42
N GLU A 186 25.13 19.37 -2.15
CA GLU A 186 25.77 18.85 -3.36
C GLU A 186 26.59 17.59 -3.00
N PRO A 187 26.67 16.61 -3.91
CA PRO A 187 27.43 15.40 -3.67
C PRO A 187 28.93 15.69 -3.54
N LYS A 188 29.58 15.03 -2.59
CA LYS A 188 31.00 14.70 -2.67
C LYS A 188 31.15 13.19 -2.74
#